data_AF-A0A3B8MM56-F1
#
_entry.id   AF-A0A3B8MM56-F1
#
_cell.length_a   1.000
_cell.length_b   1.000
_cell.length_c   1.000
_cell.angle_alpha   90.00
_cell.angle_beta   90.00
_cell.angle_gamma   90.00
#
_symmetry.space_group_name_H-M   'P 1'
#
loop_
_entity.id
_entity.type
_entity.pdbx_description
1 polymer ?
#
loop_
_entity_poly.entity_id
_entity_poly.type
_entity_poly.pdbx_seq_one_letter_code
_entity_poly.pdbx_strand_id
1 'polypeptide(L)'
;MGVCWCPLQSFSEAVGAEVKDVDGVGLAVCHGDRCIPLSIGGSSAIETVEGVAHVYAVHLTAALSLELTQSGGLYIVTRANGVVGVAAGNRAPAFTLPDLNTGEPVSSTDYAGRKVVFYIWASW
;
A
#
# COMPACT_ATOMS: atom_id res chain seq x y z
N MET A 1 -7.61 -20.93 7.37
CA MET A 1 -8.16 -19.61 6.99
C MET A 1 -8.98 -19.82 5.73
N GLY A 2 -10.26 -19.41 5.71
CA GLY A 2 -11.16 -19.67 4.58
C GLY A 2 -10.75 -18.88 3.34
N VAL A 3 -10.78 -19.53 2.19
CA VAL A 3 -10.61 -18.91 0.87
C VAL A 3 -11.79 -17.98 0.61
N CYS A 4 -11.53 -16.68 0.43
CA CYS A 4 -12.56 -15.68 0.13
C CYS A 4 -12.58 -15.36 -1.37
N TRP A 5 -13.51 -15.98 -2.08
CA TRP A 5 -13.83 -15.67 -3.47
C TRP A 5 -14.97 -14.66 -3.52
N CYS A 6 -14.80 -13.60 -4.30
CA CYS A 6 -15.81 -12.55 -4.47
C CYS A 6 -16.12 -12.37 -5.95
N PRO A 7 -17.37 -12.07 -6.35
CA PRO A 7 -17.69 -11.68 -7.72
C PRO A 7 -16.80 -10.49 -8.13
N LEU A 8 -16.01 -10.66 -9.18
CA LEU A 8 -14.95 -9.73 -9.59
C LEU A 8 -15.50 -8.33 -9.84
N GLN A 9 -16.64 -8.25 -10.53
CA GLN A 9 -17.24 -6.98 -10.90
C GLN A 9 -17.78 -6.22 -9.67
N SER A 10 -18.58 -6.88 -8.84
CA SER A 10 -19.10 -6.30 -7.60
C SER A 10 -17.99 -5.91 -6.61
N PHE A 11 -16.93 -6.72 -6.52
CA PHE A 11 -15.76 -6.38 -5.71
C PHE A 11 -15.09 -5.10 -6.23
N SER A 12 -14.81 -5.04 -7.54
CA SER A 12 -14.10 -3.91 -8.15
C SER A 12 -14.89 -2.62 -7.96
N GLU A 13 -16.20 -2.64 -8.23
CA GLU A 13 -17.11 -1.50 -8.01
C GLU A 13 -17.10 -1.05 -6.54
N ALA A 14 -17.18 -1.98 -5.58
CA ALA A 14 -17.20 -1.67 -4.16
C ALA A 14 -15.92 -1.00 -3.65
N VAL A 15 -14.77 -1.26 -4.28
CA VAL A 15 -13.48 -0.66 -3.93
C VAL A 15 -13.10 0.54 -4.81
N GLY A 16 -14.02 0.99 -5.68
CA GLY A 16 -13.77 2.09 -6.62
C GLY A 16 -12.75 1.76 -7.71
N ALA A 17 -12.58 0.47 -8.03
CA ALA A 17 -11.70 -0.02 -9.07
C ALA A 17 -12.49 -0.47 -10.31
N GLU A 18 -11.79 -0.60 -11.43
CA GLU A 18 -12.35 -1.01 -12.72
C GLU A 18 -11.59 -2.22 -13.26
N VAL A 19 -12.30 -3.16 -13.87
CA VAL A 19 -11.69 -4.29 -14.59
C VAL A 19 -11.34 -3.84 -16.00
N LYS A 20 -10.09 -4.00 -16.42
CA LYS A 20 -9.60 -3.61 -17.75
C LYS A 20 -8.72 -4.70 -18.34
N ASP A 21 -8.77 -4.83 -19.66
CA ASP A 21 -7.76 -5.56 -20.40
C ASP A 21 -6.61 -4.62 -20.72
N VAL A 22 -5.41 -4.91 -20.19
CA VAL A 22 -4.23 -4.07 -20.31
C VAL A 22 -3.26 -4.70 -21.29
N ASP A 23 -2.86 -3.95 -22.32
CA ASP A 23 -1.98 -4.45 -23.38
C ASP A 23 -0.68 -5.03 -22.82
N GLY A 24 -0.31 -6.24 -23.28
CA GLY A 24 0.84 -6.99 -22.78
C GLY A 24 0.74 -7.56 -21.37
N VAL A 25 -0.34 -7.29 -20.62
CA VAL A 25 -0.56 -7.76 -19.24
C VAL A 25 -1.80 -8.66 -19.13
N GLY A 26 -2.82 -8.42 -19.97
CA GLY A 26 -4.12 -9.09 -19.92
C GLY A 26 -5.06 -8.45 -18.90
N LEU A 27 -6.05 -9.22 -18.45
CA LEU A 27 -7.08 -8.73 -17.53
C LEU A 27 -6.48 -8.28 -16.19
N ALA A 28 -6.84 -7.08 -15.75
CA ALA A 28 -6.36 -6.45 -14.53
C ALA A 28 -7.47 -5.70 -13.80
N VAL A 29 -7.31 -5.53 -12.49
CA VAL A 29 -8.13 -4.61 -11.67
C VAL A 29 -7.32 -3.32 -11.49
N CYS A 30 -7.85 -2.20 -11.97
CA CYS A 30 -7.20 -0.91 -11.96
C CYS A 30 -7.91 0.08 -11.03
N HIS A 31 -7.14 0.78 -10.20
CA HIS A 31 -7.61 1.86 -9.33
C HIS A 31 -6.66 3.05 -9.47
N GLY A 32 -7.10 4.11 -10.18
CA GLY A 32 -6.22 5.19 -10.62
C GLY A 32 -5.11 4.68 -11.53
N ASP A 33 -3.86 5.05 -11.25
CA ASP A 33 -2.69 4.64 -12.05
C ASP A 33 -2.14 3.26 -11.69
N ARG A 34 -2.79 2.53 -10.78
CA ARG A 34 -2.36 1.19 -10.34
C ARG A 34 -3.23 0.13 -10.97
N CYS A 35 -2.62 -0.83 -11.66
CA CYS A 35 -3.30 -2.00 -12.22
C CYS A 35 -2.71 -3.29 -11.67
N ILE A 36 -3.57 -4.19 -11.21
CA ILE A 36 -3.21 -5.46 -10.60
C ILE A 36 -3.56 -6.56 -11.59
N PRO A 37 -2.57 -7.27 -12.17
CA PRO A 37 -2.84 -8.34 -13.11
C PRO A 37 -3.58 -9.48 -12.41
N LEU A 38 -4.63 -9.98 -13.06
CA LEU A 38 -5.42 -11.11 -12.58
C LEU A 38 -4.86 -12.45 -13.06
N SER A 39 -3.74 -12.43 -13.79
CA SER A 39 -2.98 -13.61 -14.17
C SER A 39 -1.50 -13.32 -13.90
N ILE A 40 -0.87 -14.07 -13.00
CA ILE A 40 0.54 -13.91 -12.65
C ILE A 40 1.26 -15.24 -12.88
N GLY A 41 2.28 -15.24 -13.74
CA GLY A 41 3.09 -16.43 -14.00
C GLY A 41 2.30 -17.63 -14.55
N GLY A 42 1.18 -17.38 -15.25
CA GLY A 42 0.31 -18.42 -15.83
C GLY A 42 -0.74 -18.99 -14.88
N SER A 43 -0.81 -18.54 -13.61
CA SER A 43 -1.87 -18.89 -12.67
C SER A 43 -2.94 -17.79 -12.64
N SER A 44 -4.19 -18.17 -12.89
CA SER A 44 -5.34 -17.27 -12.85
C SER A 44 -5.74 -16.99 -11.40
N ALA A 45 -5.83 -15.71 -11.03
CA ALA A 45 -6.45 -15.27 -9.77
C ALA A 45 -7.98 -15.24 -9.85
N ILE A 46 -8.54 -15.65 -11.00
CA ILE A 46 -9.97 -15.66 -11.31
C ILE A 46 -10.44 -17.10 -11.55
N GLU A 47 -11.62 -17.41 -11.02
CA GLU A 47 -12.39 -18.61 -11.34
C GLU A 47 -13.76 -18.20 -11.89
N THR A 48 -14.24 -18.87 -12.93
CA THR A 48 -15.59 -18.62 -13.47
C THR A 48 -16.53 -19.69 -12.96
N VAL A 49 -17.55 -19.27 -12.21
CA VAL A 49 -18.60 -20.14 -11.67
C VAL A 49 -19.93 -19.65 -12.22
N GLU A 50 -20.67 -20.50 -12.92
CA GLU A 50 -21.97 -20.18 -13.54
C GLU A 50 -21.94 -18.91 -14.42
N GLY A 51 -20.83 -18.69 -15.14
CA GLY A 51 -20.65 -17.53 -16.01
C GLY A 51 -20.27 -16.24 -15.28
N VAL A 52 -20.12 -16.27 -13.95
CA VAL A 52 -19.66 -15.13 -13.15
C VAL A 52 -18.20 -15.31 -12.79
N ALA A 53 -17.37 -14.34 -13.17
CA ALA A 53 -15.97 -14.28 -12.78
C ALA A 53 -15.85 -13.93 -11.28
N HIS A 54 -15.15 -14.77 -10.53
CA HIS A 54 -14.83 -14.59 -9.13
C HIS A 54 -13.34 -14.39 -8.97
N VAL A 55 -12.93 -13.45 -8.12
CA VAL A 55 -11.52 -13.19 -7.82
C VAL A 55 -11.21 -13.57 -6.39
N TYR A 56 -10.00 -14.09 -6.17
CA TYR A 56 -9.52 -14.33 -4.83
C TYR A 56 -9.17 -13.00 -4.16
N ALA A 57 -9.97 -12.54 -3.20
CA ALA A 57 -9.90 -11.17 -2.67
C ALA A 57 -8.51 -10.82 -2.10
N VAL A 58 -7.81 -11.79 -1.50
CA VAL A 58 -6.45 -11.63 -0.96
C VAL A 58 -5.44 -11.22 -2.03
N HIS A 59 -5.68 -11.54 -3.30
CA HIS A 59 -4.82 -11.12 -4.41
C HIS A 59 -4.80 -9.60 -4.60
N LEU A 60 -5.87 -8.92 -4.19
CA LEU A 60 -6.07 -7.48 -4.41
C LEU A 60 -5.75 -6.64 -3.16
N THR A 61 -5.69 -7.26 -1.97
CA THR A 61 -5.62 -6.52 -0.70
C THR A 61 -4.37 -5.69 -0.54
N ALA A 62 -3.19 -6.26 -0.81
CA ALA A 62 -1.92 -5.56 -0.63
C ALA A 62 -1.80 -4.34 -1.56
N ALA A 63 -2.14 -4.51 -2.83
CA ALA A 63 -1.98 -3.47 -3.84
C ALA A 63 -3.03 -2.33 -3.69
N LEU A 64 -4.23 -2.66 -3.19
CA LEU A 64 -5.30 -1.68 -2.92
C LEU A 64 -5.31 -1.18 -1.47
N SER A 65 -4.34 -1.58 -0.63
CA SER A 65 -4.30 -1.21 0.80
C SER A 65 -5.61 -1.55 1.56
N LEU A 66 -6.15 -2.74 1.29
CA LEU A 66 -7.37 -3.25 1.91
C LEU A 66 -7.02 -4.19 3.07
N GLU A 67 -7.75 -4.06 4.17
CA GLU A 67 -7.77 -5.08 5.23
C GLU A 67 -9.07 -5.89 5.13
N LEU A 68 -8.94 -7.22 5.12
CA LEU A 68 -10.10 -8.13 5.16
C LEU A 68 -10.38 -8.48 6.61
N THR A 69 -11.61 -8.25 7.06
CA THR A 69 -12.09 -8.75 8.35
C THR A 69 -13.34 -9.61 8.16
N GLN A 70 -13.42 -10.71 8.91
CA GLN A 70 -14.54 -11.64 8.88
C GLN A 70 -15.27 -11.57 10.23
N SER A 71 -16.48 -10.99 10.23
CA SER A 71 -17.38 -10.96 11.40
C SER A 71 -18.82 -11.17 10.94
N GLY A 72 -19.18 -12.42 10.62
CA GLY A 72 -20.50 -12.75 10.06
C GLY A 72 -20.77 -12.18 8.66
N GLY A 73 -19.79 -11.50 8.07
CA GLY A 73 -19.78 -10.92 6.72
C GLY A 73 -18.35 -10.48 6.35
N LEU A 74 -18.11 -10.23 5.06
CA LEU A 74 -16.85 -9.67 4.57
C LEU A 74 -16.93 -8.15 4.59
N TYR A 75 -16.06 -7.51 5.38
CA TYR A 75 -15.89 -6.06 5.33
C TYR A 75 -14.57 -5.73 4.64
N ILE A 76 -14.67 -4.81 3.68
CA ILE A 76 -13.52 -4.24 3.01
C ILE A 76 -13.35 -2.83 3.57
N VAL A 77 -12.25 -2.61 4.28
CA VAL A 77 -11.87 -1.29 4.77
C VAL A 77 -10.68 -0.81 3.96
N THR A 78 -10.85 0.32 3.26
CA THR A 78 -9.73 1.05 2.67
C THR A 78 -8.98 1.74 3.80
N ARG A 79 -7.75 1.30 4.07
CA ARG A 79 -6.86 2.13 4.87
C ARG A 79 -6.39 3.25 3.95
N ALA A 80 -6.92 4.45 4.16
CA ALA A 80 -6.17 5.62 3.74
C ALA A 80 -4.79 5.45 4.38
N ASN A 81 -3.75 5.30 3.56
CA ASN A 81 -2.38 5.33 4.06
C ASN A 81 -2.21 6.72 4.67
N GLY A 82 -2.53 6.85 5.96
CA GLY A 82 -2.19 8.02 6.73
C GLY A 82 -0.72 8.23 6.49
N VAL A 83 -0.34 9.44 6.08
CA VAL A 83 1.04 9.83 5.87
C VAL A 83 1.83 9.32 7.08
N VAL A 84 2.64 8.28 6.90
CA VAL A 84 3.57 7.82 7.93
C VAL A 84 4.72 8.83 7.88
N GLY A 85 4.51 9.96 8.54
CA GLY A 85 5.40 11.09 8.54
C GLY A 85 5.10 11.98 9.73
N VAL A 86 6.13 12.64 10.24
CA VAL A 86 5.98 13.61 11.32
C VAL A 86 5.37 14.88 10.74
N ALA A 87 4.10 15.16 11.05
CA ALA A 87 3.44 16.39 10.68
C ALA A 87 4.07 17.61 11.37
N ALA A 88 3.96 18.79 10.75
CA ALA A 88 4.37 20.04 11.39
C ALA A 88 3.63 20.24 12.73
N GLY A 89 4.38 20.60 13.77
CA GLY A 89 3.88 20.71 15.14
C GLY A 89 4.13 19.48 16.01
N ASN A 90 4.37 18.31 15.41
CA ASN A 90 4.85 17.14 16.15
C ASN A 90 6.33 17.31 16.51
N ARG A 91 6.75 16.65 17.60
CA ARG A 91 8.17 16.61 17.98
C ARG A 91 8.97 15.91 16.87
N ALA A 92 10.05 16.54 16.41
CA ALA A 92 10.95 15.94 15.44
C ALA A 92 11.54 14.62 15.97
N PRO A 93 11.76 13.60 15.12
CA PRO A 93 12.41 12.36 15.53
C PRO A 93 13.81 12.62 16.08
N ALA A 94 14.18 11.89 17.13
CA ALA A 94 15.56 11.85 17.58
C ALA A 94 16.37 10.93 16.67
N PHE A 95 17.54 11.41 16.24
CA PHE A 95 18.53 10.67 15.49
C PHE A 95 19.95 10.99 15.99
N THR A 96 20.88 10.10 15.69
CA THR A 96 22.31 10.24 15.93
C THR A 96 23.05 9.98 14.63
N LEU A 97 23.98 10.86 14.26
CA LEU A 97 24.80 10.73 13.07
C LEU A 97 26.27 10.92 13.44
N PRO A 98 27.22 10.29 12.73
CA PRO A 98 28.62 10.60 12.91
C PRO A 98 28.93 12.02 12.42
N ASP A 99 29.72 12.76 13.19
CA ASP A 99 30.31 14.03 12.73
C ASP A 99 31.22 13.76 11.53
N LEU A 100 31.16 14.63 10.52
CA LEU A 100 31.90 14.45 9.28
C LEU A 100 33.42 14.55 9.46
N ASN A 101 33.89 15.33 10.43
CA ASN A 101 35.31 15.61 10.64
C ASN A 101 35.93 14.70 11.70
N THR A 102 35.20 14.40 12.77
CA THR A 102 35.73 13.61 13.89
C THR A 102 35.26 12.15 13.87
N GLY A 103 34.16 11.85 13.17
CA GLY A 103 33.51 10.55 13.22
C GLY A 103 32.79 10.24 14.53
N GLU A 104 32.84 11.15 15.50
CA GLU A 104 32.18 10.98 16.79
C GLU A 104 30.65 11.06 16.64
N PRO A 105 29.89 10.29 17.43
CA PRO A 105 28.43 10.34 17.37
C PRO A 105 27.90 11.67 17.88
N VAL A 106 27.09 12.35 17.07
CA VAL A 106 26.37 13.58 17.43
C VAL A 106 24.89 13.29 17.49
N SER A 107 24.26 13.56 18.63
CA SER A 107 22.82 13.37 18.81
C SER A 107 22.05 14.66 18.53
N SER A 108 20.96 14.55 17.79
CA SER A 108 19.97 15.64 17.61
C SER A 108 19.40 16.15 18.96
N THR A 109 19.39 15.32 20.00
CA THR A 109 18.89 15.69 21.34
C THR A 109 19.78 16.72 22.03
N ASP A 110 21.05 16.80 21.68
CA ASP A 110 22.02 17.72 22.30
C ASP A 110 21.71 19.18 21.94
N TYR A 111 20.89 19.38 20.90
CA TYR A 111 20.41 20.68 20.44
C TYR A 111 18.99 21.02 20.92
N ALA A 112 18.43 20.26 21.87
CA ALA A 112 17.12 20.56 22.44
C ALA A 112 17.05 22.00 22.99
N GLY A 113 15.93 22.67 22.74
CA GLY A 113 15.73 24.08 23.13
C GLY A 113 16.33 25.11 22.16
N ARG A 114 16.96 24.68 21.07
CA ARG A 114 17.47 25.56 20.00
C ARG A 114 16.65 25.40 18.73
N LYS A 115 16.66 26.43 17.87
CA LYS A 115 16.17 26.31 16.49
C LYS A 115 17.20 25.52 15.69
N VAL A 116 16.79 24.39 15.12
CA VAL A 116 17.66 23.47 14.38
C VAL A 116 17.08 23.26 12.99
N VAL A 117 17.94 23.26 11.97
CA VAL A 117 17.58 22.92 10.60
C VAL A 117 18.27 21.61 10.27
N PHE A 118 17.49 20.61 9.88
CA PHE A 118 18.00 19.36 9.33
C PHE A 118 17.78 19.39 7.82
N TYR A 119 18.85 19.15 7.07
CA TYR A 119 18.84 19.20 5.61
C TYR A 119 19.56 17.95 5.09
N ILE A 120 18.90 17.23 4.18
CA ILE A 120 19.49 16.09 3.48
C ILE A 120 19.93 16.58 2.12
N TRP A 121 21.20 16.36 1.80
CA TRP A 121 21.76 16.64 0.48
C TRP A 121 22.27 15.35 -0.16
N ALA A 122 22.27 15.36 -1.48
CA ALA A 122 22.60 14.23 -2.31
C ALA A 122 23.30 14.73 -3.59
N SER A 123 24.38 14.06 -3.99
CA SER A 123 25.21 14.45 -5.13
C SER A 123 24.87 13.72 -6.44
N TRP A 124 23.80 12.93 -6.45
CA TRP A 124 23.41 12.12 -7.61
C TRP A 124 22.66 12.94 -8.65
#